data_AF-A0A7W1VPT5-F1
#
_entry.id   AF-A0A7W1VPT5-F1
#
_cell.length_a   1.000
_cell.length_b   1.000
_cell.length_c   1.000
_cell.angle_alpha   90.00
_cell.angle_beta   90.00
_cell.angle_gamma   90.00
#
_symmetry.space_group_name_H-M   'P 1'
#
loop_
_entity.id
_entity.type
_entity.pdbx_description
1 polymer ?
#
loop_
_entity_poly.entity_id
_entity_poly.type
_entity_poly.pdbx_seq_one_letter_code
_entity_poly.pdbx_strand_id
1 'polypeptide(L)'
;MTTIFNPCDVANTVCGRRFCSFKVDNTLCGRRFHSFKVDNTLCGRRFRSFKVDNTLCGRRFRSFKMDNTLCGRRFRSFKMDNTLCGRRFRSFKMDNTLCGRRFRSFKMDNTLCGRRFRSFKVDNTLCWRRFRNHRGNKPL
;
A
#
# COMPACT_ATOMS: atom_id res chain seq x y z
N MET A 1 22.30 -16.77 -12.73
CA MET A 1 22.25 -15.43 -13.37
C MET A 1 21.17 -14.55 -12.73
N THR A 2 21.55 -13.39 -12.19
CA THR A 2 20.62 -12.35 -11.71
C THR A 2 20.63 -11.23 -12.73
N THR A 3 19.65 -11.21 -13.63
CA THR A 3 19.37 -10.03 -14.45
C THR A 3 18.91 -8.91 -13.52
N ILE A 4 19.79 -7.93 -13.33
CA ILE A 4 19.49 -6.63 -12.72
C ILE A 4 19.10 -5.75 -13.89
N PHE A 5 17.84 -5.33 -13.93
CA PHE A 5 17.36 -4.43 -14.97
C PHE A 5 17.73 -2.99 -14.57
N ASN A 6 18.56 -2.34 -15.40
CA ASN A 6 18.92 -0.93 -15.34
C ASN A 6 17.92 -0.11 -16.21
N PRO A 7 17.74 1.19 -15.98
CA PRO A 7 16.51 1.91 -16.31
C PRO A 7 16.30 2.02 -17.81
N CYS A 8 15.20 1.44 -18.30
CA CYS A 8 14.61 1.77 -19.58
C CYS A 8 13.17 2.20 -19.29
N ASP A 9 12.68 3.26 -19.95
CA ASP A 9 11.25 3.48 -20.08
C ASP A 9 10.72 2.31 -20.93
N VAL A 10 9.93 1.43 -20.32
CA VAL A 10 9.37 0.28 -21.04
C VAL A 10 7.87 0.49 -21.20
N ALA A 11 7.45 0.67 -22.45
CA ALA A 11 6.04 0.79 -22.83
C ALA A 11 5.26 -0.53 -22.65
N ASN A 12 5.97 -1.66 -22.54
CA ASN A 12 5.42 -3.03 -22.57
C ASN A 12 5.56 -3.80 -21.25
N THR A 13 5.05 -5.04 -21.27
CA THR A 13 5.12 -5.98 -20.14
C THR A 13 6.55 -6.45 -19.86
N VAL A 14 7.04 -6.23 -18.63
CA VAL A 14 8.38 -6.68 -18.21
C VAL A 14 8.30 -7.68 -17.06
N CYS A 15 9.07 -8.76 -17.16
CA CYS A 15 9.21 -9.76 -16.11
C CYS A 15 10.67 -9.83 -15.63
N GLY A 16 10.91 -9.72 -14.33
CA GLY A 16 12.28 -9.72 -13.82
C GLY A 16 12.42 -10.06 -12.34
N ARG A 17 13.64 -10.43 -11.93
CA ARG A 17 13.90 -10.88 -10.56
C ARG A 17 14.14 -9.70 -9.60
N ARG A 18 14.86 -8.68 -10.04
CA ARG A 18 15.17 -7.47 -9.26
C ARG A 18 15.17 -6.25 -10.16
N PHE A 19 14.51 -5.21 -9.69
CA PHE A 19 14.50 -3.91 -10.34
C PHE A 19 14.88 -2.82 -9.34
N CYS A 20 15.78 -1.93 -9.76
CA CYS A 20 16.31 -0.87 -8.92
C CYS A 20 15.53 0.43 -9.10
N SER A 21 15.46 0.94 -10.34
CA SER A 21 14.78 2.17 -10.73
C SER A 21 14.25 2.04 -12.16
N PHE A 22 12.96 2.28 -12.38
CA PHE A 22 12.34 2.27 -13.72
C PHE A 22 10.98 2.99 -13.71
N LYS A 23 10.51 3.33 -14.91
CA LYS A 23 9.13 3.75 -15.20
C LYS A 23 8.52 2.77 -16.20
N VAL A 24 7.28 2.35 -15.94
CA VAL A 24 6.53 1.48 -16.85
C VAL A 24 5.08 1.94 -16.92
N ASP A 25 4.53 2.02 -18.12
CA ASP A 25 3.18 2.52 -18.32
C ASP A 25 2.14 1.39 -18.13
N ASN A 26 2.46 0.16 -18.51
CA ASN A 26 1.51 -0.96 -18.56
C ASN A 26 1.62 -1.96 -17.40
N THR A 27 2.26 -3.12 -17.62
CA THR A 27 2.24 -4.23 -16.65
C THR A 27 3.64 -4.64 -16.30
N LEU A 28 3.91 -4.86 -15.01
CA LEU A 28 5.20 -5.37 -14.60
C LEU A 28 5.06 -6.45 -13.52
N CYS A 29 5.88 -7.50 -13.64
CA CYS A 29 5.90 -8.63 -12.74
C CYS A 29 7.30 -8.89 -12.23
N GLY A 30 7.48 -8.98 -10.91
CA GLY A 30 8.80 -9.28 -10.37
C GLY A 30 8.87 -9.60 -8.89
N ARG A 31 10.06 -9.99 -8.41
CA ARG A 31 10.21 -10.39 -7.00
C ARG A 31 10.55 -9.23 -6.07
N ARG A 32 11.42 -8.31 -6.48
CA ARG A 32 11.92 -7.22 -5.62
C ARG A 32 12.03 -5.92 -6.41
N PHE A 33 11.51 -4.87 -5.80
CA PHE A 33 11.44 -3.54 -6.37
C PHE A 33 11.93 -2.50 -5.37
N HIS A 34 12.82 -1.61 -5.79
CA HIS A 34 13.39 -0.60 -4.91
C HIS A 34 12.72 0.76 -5.04
N SER A 35 12.78 1.37 -6.22
CA SER A 35 12.17 2.65 -6.58
C SER A 35 11.52 2.51 -7.96
N PHE A 36 10.27 2.92 -8.14
CA PHE A 36 9.65 2.89 -9.46
C PHE A 36 8.39 3.75 -9.51
N LYS A 37 7.99 4.11 -10.74
CA LYS A 37 6.67 4.63 -11.07
C LYS A 37 5.98 3.67 -12.05
N VAL A 38 4.75 3.26 -11.75
CA VAL A 38 3.95 2.44 -12.66
C VAL A 38 2.56 3.04 -12.79
N ASP A 39 2.08 3.19 -14.02
CA ASP A 39 0.77 3.83 -14.23
C ASP A 39 -0.36 2.79 -14.10
N ASN A 40 -0.24 1.61 -14.73
CA ASN A 40 -1.30 0.57 -14.70
C ASN A 40 -1.15 -0.49 -13.60
N THR A 41 -0.44 -1.60 -13.86
CA THR A 41 -0.50 -2.79 -13.00
C THR A 41 0.88 -3.29 -12.61
N LEU A 42 1.07 -3.55 -11.31
CA LEU A 42 2.32 -4.14 -10.82
C LEU A 42 2.06 -5.30 -9.85
N CYS A 43 2.77 -6.40 -10.07
CA CYS A 43 2.68 -7.60 -9.25
C CYS A 43 4.05 -8.01 -8.72
N GLY A 44 4.14 -8.24 -7.39
CA GLY A 44 5.41 -8.66 -6.82
C GLY A 44 5.45 -8.99 -5.34
N ARG A 45 6.63 -9.38 -4.85
CA ARG A 45 6.77 -9.83 -3.44
C ARG A 45 7.18 -8.72 -2.48
N ARG A 46 8.13 -7.86 -2.86
CA ARG A 46 8.70 -6.84 -1.97
C ARG A 46 8.91 -5.53 -2.72
N PHE A 47 8.39 -4.46 -2.14
CA PHE A 47 8.46 -3.11 -2.68
C PHE A 47 8.95 -2.15 -1.60
N ARG A 48 9.86 -1.24 -1.95
CA ARG A 48 10.51 -0.35 -1.00
C ARG A 48 9.98 1.08 -1.06
N SER A 49 10.08 1.74 -2.21
CA SER A 49 9.58 3.09 -2.49
C SER A 49 8.92 3.08 -3.85
N PHE A 50 7.72 3.63 -4.00
CA PHE A 50 7.07 3.72 -5.30
C PHE A 50 5.88 4.66 -5.34
N LYS A 51 5.52 5.03 -6.57
CA LYS A 51 4.23 5.59 -6.92
C LYS A 51 3.52 4.67 -7.92
N VAL A 52 2.29 4.27 -7.64
CA VAL A 52 1.45 3.53 -8.59
C VAL A 52 0.10 4.22 -8.68
N ASP A 53 -0.41 4.39 -9.89
CA ASP A 53 -1.67 5.11 -10.08
C ASP A 53 -2.87 4.13 -10.02
N ASN A 54 -2.82 2.99 -10.72
CA ASN A 54 -3.94 2.02 -10.76
C ASN A 54 -3.89 0.85 -9.75
N THR A 55 -3.19 -0.25 -10.07
CA THR A 55 -3.32 -1.51 -9.33
C THR A 55 -1.98 -2.11 -8.93
N LEU A 56 -1.86 -2.52 -7.66
CA LEU A 56 -0.64 -3.09 -7.13
C LEU A 56 -0.95 -4.25 -6.17
N CYS A 57 -0.32 -5.39 -6.46
CA CYS A 57 -0.50 -6.62 -5.69
C CYS A 57 0.83 -7.11 -5.12
N GLY A 58 0.87 -7.37 -3.82
CA GLY A 58 2.08 -7.92 -3.23
C GLY A 58 2.10 -8.25 -1.76
N ARG A 59 3.27 -8.66 -1.25
CA ARG A 59 3.38 -9.14 0.14
C ARG A 59 3.87 -8.09 1.13
N ARG A 60 4.86 -7.28 0.77
CA ARG A 60 5.51 -6.33 1.69
C ARG A 60 5.79 -5.00 0.99
N PHE A 61 5.32 -3.93 1.60
CA PHE A 61 5.46 -2.56 1.12
C PHE A 61 6.02 -1.68 2.24
N ARG A 62 7.02 -0.84 1.91
CA ARG A 62 7.73 -0.03 2.91
C ARG A 62 7.29 1.42 2.91
N SER A 63 7.41 2.12 1.79
CA SER A 63 6.99 3.50 1.57
C SER A 63 6.32 3.60 0.22
N PHE A 64 5.15 4.24 0.11
CA PHE A 64 4.52 4.49 -1.17
C PHE A 64 3.43 5.55 -1.14
N LYS A 65 3.13 6.09 -2.32
CA LYS A 65 1.90 6.81 -2.63
C LYS A 65 1.13 6.02 -3.68
N MET A 66 -0.17 5.87 -3.49
CA MET A 66 -1.01 5.13 -4.43
C MET A 66 -2.41 5.70 -4.52
N ASP A 67 -2.97 5.79 -5.72
CA ASP A 67 -4.23 6.49 -5.92
C ASP A 67 -5.41 5.50 -5.91
N ASN A 68 -5.36 4.37 -6.64
CA ASN A 68 -6.49 3.43 -6.76
C ASN A 68 -6.49 2.22 -5.80
N THR A 69 -5.93 1.06 -6.19
CA THR A 69 -6.17 -0.22 -5.51
C THR A 69 -4.90 -0.98 -5.13
N LEU A 70 -4.77 -1.30 -3.84
CA LEU A 70 -3.61 -1.99 -3.29
C LEU A 70 -4.00 -3.18 -2.45
N CYS A 71 -3.44 -4.34 -2.80
CA CYS A 71 -3.65 -5.57 -2.07
C CYS A 71 -2.33 -6.11 -1.51
N GLY A 72 -2.32 -6.40 -0.21
CA GLY A 72 -1.16 -7.07 0.37
C GLY A 72 -1.16 -7.43 1.83
N ARG A 73 -0.01 -7.87 2.34
CA ARG A 73 0.06 -8.41 3.72
C ARG A 73 0.61 -7.43 4.74
N ARG A 74 1.65 -6.66 4.41
CA ARG A 74 2.35 -5.79 5.37
C ARG A 74 2.71 -4.45 4.74
N PHE A 75 2.32 -3.38 5.41
CA PHE A 75 2.53 -2.00 4.99
C PHE A 75 3.16 -1.20 6.12
N ARG A 76 4.19 -0.41 5.83
CA ARG A 76 4.97 0.31 6.86
C ARG A 76 4.61 1.79 6.93
N SER A 77 4.76 2.52 5.83
CA SER A 77 4.42 3.94 5.68
C SER A 77 3.76 4.14 4.33
N PHE A 78 2.62 4.82 4.25
CA PHE A 78 1.99 5.13 2.97
C PHE A 78 0.97 6.26 3.04
N LYS A 79 0.72 6.85 1.87
CA LYS A 79 -0.47 7.66 1.59
C LYS A 79 -1.29 6.97 0.50
N MET A 80 -2.59 6.84 0.69
CA MET A 80 -3.45 6.20 -0.29
C MET A 80 -4.83 6.85 -0.38
N ASP A 81 -5.38 6.97 -1.58
CA ASP A 81 -6.61 7.74 -1.77
C ASP A 81 -7.84 6.82 -1.81
N ASN A 82 -7.86 5.75 -2.63
CA ASN A 82 -9.02 4.85 -2.77
C ASN A 82 -9.08 3.63 -1.84
N THR A 83 -8.55 2.47 -2.27
CA THR A 83 -8.87 1.17 -1.63
C THR A 83 -7.64 0.36 -1.26
N LEU A 84 -7.54 -0.03 0.00
CA LEU A 84 -6.41 -0.78 0.55
C LEU A 84 -6.87 -1.98 1.35
N CYS A 85 -6.39 -3.14 0.94
CA CYS A 85 -6.69 -4.40 1.60
C CYS A 85 -5.42 -5.04 2.15
N GLY A 86 -5.42 -5.36 3.45
CA GLY A 86 -4.31 -6.12 4.01
C GLY A 86 -4.36 -6.52 5.47
N ARG A 87 -3.23 -7.02 6.00
CA ARG A 87 -3.21 -7.61 7.35
C ARG A 87 -2.60 -6.71 8.41
N ARG A 88 -1.51 -6.00 8.11
CA ARG A 88 -0.76 -5.22 9.10
C ARG A 88 -0.32 -3.88 8.52
N PHE A 89 -0.66 -2.81 9.23
CA PHE A 89 -0.36 -1.43 8.86
C PHE A 89 0.31 -0.71 10.04
N ARG A 90 1.34 0.07 9.76
CA ARG A 90 2.15 0.74 10.80
C ARG A 90 1.86 2.24 10.89
N SER A 91 2.07 2.98 9.82
CA SER A 91 1.83 4.43 9.72
C SER A 91 1.16 4.71 8.39
N PHE A 92 0.04 5.42 8.37
CA PHE A 92 -0.58 5.79 7.11
C PHE A 92 -1.54 6.97 7.22
N LYS A 93 -1.75 7.61 6.06
CA LYS A 93 -2.87 8.51 5.80
C LYS A 93 -3.69 7.92 4.65
N MET A 94 -5.00 7.84 4.80
CA MET A 94 -5.84 7.31 3.75
C MET A 94 -7.23 7.93 3.71
N ASP A 95 -7.77 8.13 2.51
CA ASP A 95 -8.96 8.95 2.35
C ASP A 95 -10.24 8.09 2.27
N ASN A 96 -10.32 7.06 1.41
CA ASN A 96 -11.55 6.26 1.21
C ASN A 96 -11.71 5.00 2.06
N THR A 97 -11.22 3.83 1.62
CA THR A 97 -11.60 2.53 2.21
C THR A 97 -10.41 1.67 2.61
N LEU A 98 -10.29 1.37 3.91
CA LEU A 98 -9.23 0.52 4.45
C LEU A 98 -9.77 -0.73 5.14
N CYS A 99 -9.33 -1.89 4.67
CA CYS A 99 -9.67 -3.19 5.26
C CYS A 99 -8.44 -3.89 5.81
N GLY A 100 -8.50 -4.27 7.10
CA GLY A 100 -7.45 -5.13 7.64
C GLY A 100 -7.57 -5.63 9.07
N ARG A 101 -6.46 -6.09 9.63
CA ARG A 101 -6.46 -6.76 10.96
C ARG A 101 -5.78 -5.97 12.07
N ARG A 102 -4.65 -5.31 11.79
CA ARG A 102 -3.85 -4.62 12.81
C ARG A 102 -3.32 -3.29 12.28
N PHE A 103 -3.56 -2.24 13.04
CA PHE A 103 -3.19 -0.87 12.72
C PHE A 103 -2.48 -0.23 13.91
N ARG A 104 -1.45 0.58 13.67
CA ARG A 104 -0.62 1.15 14.75
C ARG A 104 -0.81 2.66 14.91
N SER A 105 -0.55 3.45 13.87
CA SER A 105 -0.78 4.90 13.83
C SER A 105 -1.39 5.26 12.49
N PHE A 106 -2.49 6.01 12.49
CA PHE A 106 -3.13 6.41 11.24
C PHE A 106 -4.07 7.60 11.31
N LYS A 107 -4.27 8.23 10.14
CA LYS A 107 -5.37 9.14 9.86
C LYS A 107 -6.20 8.57 8.71
N MET A 108 -7.52 8.50 8.89
CA MET A 108 -8.48 8.03 7.89
C MET A 108 -9.64 9.02 7.78
N ASP A 109 -10.15 9.26 6.57
CA ASP A 109 -11.28 10.18 6.40
C ASP A 109 -12.61 9.40 6.32
N ASN A 110 -12.75 8.39 5.43
CA ASN A 110 -14.02 7.64 5.24
C ASN A 110 -14.16 6.35 6.07
N THR A 111 -13.84 5.18 5.50
CA THR A 111 -14.24 3.88 6.04
C THR A 111 -13.04 3.05 6.46
N LEU A 112 -13.06 2.56 7.70
CA LEU A 112 -12.03 1.68 8.25
C LEU A 112 -12.62 0.43 8.92
N CYS A 113 -12.27 -0.73 8.36
CA CYS A 113 -12.64 -2.04 8.88
C CYS A 113 -11.43 -2.74 9.52
N GLY A 114 -11.51 -3.04 10.82
CA GLY A 114 -10.37 -3.63 11.51
C GLY A 114 -10.62 -4.30 12.85
N ARG A 115 -9.62 -5.08 13.29
CA ARG A 115 -9.72 -5.84 14.57
C ARG A 115 -8.91 -5.25 15.73
N ARG A 116 -7.79 -4.56 15.46
CA ARG A 116 -6.89 -4.05 16.48
C ARG A 116 -6.28 -2.72 16.04
N PHE A 117 -6.46 -1.69 16.85
CA PHE A 117 -5.96 -0.34 16.64
C PHE A 117 -5.12 0.09 17.86
N ARG A 118 -4.18 1.02 17.67
CA ARG A 118 -3.40 1.61 18.78
C ARG A 118 -3.58 3.13 18.87
N SER A 119 -3.36 3.85 17.77
CA SER A 119 -3.51 5.30 17.72
C SER A 119 -4.14 5.68 16.38
N PHE A 120 -5.18 6.50 16.41
CA PHE A 120 -5.95 6.83 15.22
C PHE A 120 -6.69 8.16 15.28
N LYS A 121 -6.93 8.72 14.10
CA LYS A 121 -7.96 9.71 13.83
C LYS A 121 -8.80 9.19 12.66
N VAL A 122 -10.12 9.10 12.84
CA VAL A 122 -11.10 8.72 11.82
C VAL A 122 -12.21 9.74 11.85
N ASP A 123 -12.59 10.26 10.68
CA ASP A 123 -13.60 11.30 10.59
C ASP A 123 -15.02 10.70 10.40
N ASN A 124 -15.20 9.66 9.57
CA ASN A 124 -16.52 9.05 9.31
C ASN A 124 -16.75 7.69 10.02
N THR A 125 -16.49 6.56 9.36
CA THR A 125 -17.01 5.25 9.79
C THR A 125 -15.90 4.29 10.21
N LEU A 126 -15.98 3.79 11.44
CA LEU A 126 -15.11 2.74 11.97
C LEU A 126 -15.94 1.48 12.24
N CYS A 127 -15.54 0.34 11.69
CA CYS A 127 -16.11 -0.97 12.01
C CYS A 127 -15.08 -1.82 12.76
N TRP A 128 -15.34 -2.15 14.04
CA TRP A 128 -14.35 -2.78 14.93
C TRP A 128 -14.87 -3.91 15.81
N ARG A 129 -13.94 -4.80 16.24
CA ARG A 129 -14.26 -6.01 17.03
C ARG A 129 -13.47 -6.21 18.35
N ARG A 130 -12.49 -5.36 18.72
CA ARG A 130 -11.77 -5.40 20.03
C ARG A 130 -10.84 -4.18 20.27
N PHE A 131 -10.86 -3.57 21.47
CA PHE A 131 -10.05 -2.38 21.83
C PHE A 131 -9.07 -2.64 23.00
N ARG A 132 -7.93 -1.91 23.02
CA ARG A 132 -7.04 -1.67 24.18
C ARG A 132 -6.50 -0.22 24.06
N ASN A 133 -6.98 0.69 24.93
CA ASN A 133 -6.59 2.10 25.30
C ASN A 133 -5.89 2.98 24.23
N HIS A 134 -6.15 4.28 23.97
CA HIS A 134 -6.94 5.40 24.54
C HIS A 134 -6.92 6.58 23.50
N ARG A 135 -7.82 7.58 23.65
CA ARG A 135 -7.89 8.92 22.98
C ARG A 135 -7.95 8.97 21.44
N GLY A 136 -9.16 8.85 20.91
CA GLY A 136 -9.57 9.38 19.60
C GLY A 136 -11.04 9.72 19.70
N ASN A 137 -11.48 10.85 19.14
CA ASN A 137 -12.89 11.23 19.11
C ASN A 137 -13.73 10.04 18.66
N LYS A 138 -14.82 9.77 19.40
CA LYS A 138 -15.87 8.87 18.92
C LYS A 138 -16.39 9.49 17.61
N PRO A 139 -16.45 8.75 16.50
CA PRO A 139 -17.32 9.17 15.41
C PRO A 139 -18.76 9.13 15.93
N LEU A 140 -19.57 10.10 15.49
CA LEU A 140 -21.02 10.14 15.69
C LEU A 140 -21.66 8.84 15.19
#